data_AF-A0A158GIT4-F1
#
_entry.id   AF-A0A158GIT4-F1
#
_cell.length_a   1.000
_cell.length_b   1.000
_cell.length_c   1.000
_cell.angle_alpha   90.00
_cell.angle_beta   90.00
_cell.angle_gamma   90.00
#
_symmetry.space_group_name_H-M   'P 1'
#
loop_
_entity.id
_entity.type
_entity.pdbx_description
1 polymer ?
#
loop_
_entity_poly.entity_id
_entity_poly.type
_entity_poly.pdbx_seq_one_letter_code
_entity_poly.pdbx_strand_id
1 'polypeptide(L)' 'MPLPDITQRYVRVTRTGVDGFVEFDFIVSDEDLTVELILPEAAFSEFCTTNSVTVIRNLDRGSSPTKGQGLLQTVK' A
#
# COMPACT_ATOMS: atom_id res chain seq x y z
N MET A 1 0.00 16.64 20.28
CA MET A 1 -0.34 16.93 18.88
C MET A 1 0.66 16.35 17.90
N PRO A 2 1.00 15.05 17.83
CA PRO A 2 1.82 14.58 16.72
C PRO A 2 1.00 14.64 15.42
N LEU A 3 1.62 15.08 14.33
CA LEU A 3 1.04 15.06 12.99
C LEU A 3 1.08 13.62 12.47
N PRO A 4 0.08 13.18 11.67
CA PRO A 4 0.10 11.86 11.07
C PRO A 4 1.28 11.70 10.10
N ASP A 5 1.92 10.53 10.10
CA ASP A 5 3.03 10.18 9.22
C ASP A 5 2.53 9.83 7.82
N ILE A 6 2.41 10.84 6.95
CA ILE A 6 1.97 10.69 5.54
C ILE A 6 2.97 9.97 4.63
N THR A 7 4.02 9.39 5.21
CA THR A 7 5.09 8.71 4.46
C THR A 7 4.72 7.27 4.12
N GLN A 8 3.82 6.67 4.89
CA GLN A 8 3.32 5.32 4.65
C GLN A 8 2.22 5.32 3.59
N ARG A 9 2.41 4.50 2.57
CA ARG A 9 1.51 4.39 1.42
C ARG A 9 1.19 2.94 1.18
N TYR A 10 -0.09 2.62 1.06
CA TYR A 10 -0.56 1.26 0.83
C TYR A 10 -1.40 1.21 -0.42
N VAL A 11 -1.39 0.04 -1.06
CA VAL A 11 -2.33 -0.27 -2.15
C VAL A 11 -3.10 -1.54 -1.82
N ARG A 12 -4.40 -1.49 -2.04
CA ARG A 12 -5.31 -2.63 -1.91
C ARG A 12 -6.00 -2.85 -3.23
N VAL A 13 -5.65 -3.93 -3.92
CA VAL A 13 -6.25 -4.26 -5.21
C VAL A 13 -7.66 -4.80 -4.99
N THR A 14 -8.65 -4.14 -5.58
CA THR A 14 -10.07 -4.49 -5.46
C THR A 14 -10.53 -5.33 -6.64
N ARG A 15 -10.01 -5.05 -7.85
CA ARG A 15 -10.30 -5.82 -9.07
C ARG A 15 -9.09 -5.87 -9.99
N THR A 16 -8.82 -7.03 -10.58
CA THR A 16 -7.76 -7.22 -11.58
C THR A 16 -8.33 -7.79 -12.86
N GLY A 17 -7.90 -7.29 -14.02
CA GLY A 17 -7.93 -8.07 -15.26
C GLY A 17 -9.29 -8.15 -15.97
N VAL A 18 -10.23 -7.25 -15.66
CA VAL A 18 -11.37 -7.01 -16.56
C VAL A 18 -10.90 -5.94 -17.56
N ASP A 19 -10.66 -6.36 -18.80
CA ASP A 19 -10.25 -5.49 -19.92
C ASP A 19 -8.83 -4.87 -19.84
N GLY A 20 -7.93 -5.43 -19.03
CA GLY A 20 -6.54 -4.96 -18.89
C GLY A 20 -6.33 -3.82 -17.89
N PHE A 21 -7.36 -3.53 -17.09
CA PHE A 21 -7.33 -2.55 -16.02
C PHE A 21 -7.24 -3.21 -14.64
N VAL A 22 -6.63 -2.48 -13.71
CA VAL A 22 -6.49 -2.80 -12.29
C VAL A 22 -7.17 -1.70 -11.51
N GLU A 23 -8.15 -2.09 -10.71
CA GLU A 23 -8.82 -1.23 -9.75
C GLU A 23 -8.20 -1.47 -8.37
N PHE A 24 -7.83 -0.39 -7.70
CA PHE A 24 -7.18 -0.47 -6.41
C PHE A 24 -7.43 0.78 -5.57
N ASP A 25 -7.43 0.59 -4.26
CA ASP A 25 -7.47 1.67 -3.29
C ASP A 25 -6.03 2.05 -2.92
N PHE A 26 -5.70 3.33 -3.02
CA PHE A 26 -4.46 3.91 -2.56
C PHE A 26 -4.67 4.63 -1.24
N ILE A 27 -4.01 4.17 -0.18
CA ILE A 27 -4.20 4.64 1.19
C ILE A 27 -2.94 5.37 1.64
N VAL A 28 -3.09 6.60 2.16
CA VAL A 28 -1.99 7.44 2.62
C VAL A 28 -2.08 7.64 4.14
N SER A 29 -1.07 7.21 4.87
CA SER A 29 -1.03 7.13 6.34
C SER A 29 -1.98 6.10 6.94
N ASP A 30 -3.30 6.32 6.84
CA ASP A 30 -4.35 5.54 7.53
C ASP A 30 -5.65 5.44 6.69
N GLU A 31 -6.61 4.62 7.12
CA GLU A 31 -7.89 4.37 6.41
C GLU A 31 -8.69 5.66 6.10
N ASP A 32 -8.46 6.74 6.83
CA ASP A 32 -9.11 8.06 6.63
C ASP A 32 -8.75 8.74 5.30
N LEU A 33 -7.61 8.41 4.69
CA LEU A 33 -7.17 9.03 3.42
C LEU A 33 -6.95 7.96 2.35
N THR A 34 -8.07 7.53 1.77
CA THR A 34 -8.11 6.51 0.72
C THR A 34 -8.55 7.12 -0.62
N VAL A 35 -7.89 6.76 -1.71
CA VAL A 35 -8.18 7.17 -3.09
C VAL A 35 -8.43 5.93 -3.95
N GLU A 36 -9.62 5.78 -4.50
CA GLU A 36 -9.93 4.75 -5.49
C GLU A 36 -9.33 5.13 -6.86
N LEU A 37 -8.55 4.23 -7.44
CA LEU A 37 -7.88 4.42 -8.72
C LEU A 37 -8.09 3.21 -9.64
N ILE A 38 -8.18 3.50 -10.94
CA ILE A 38 -8.25 2.48 -11.99
C ILE A 38 -7.16 2.80 -13.01
N LEU A 39 -6.19 1.89 -13.16
CA LEU A 39 -5.07 2.05 -14.08
C LEU A 39 -4.86 0.79 -14.92
N PRO A 40 -4.33 0.90 -16.14
CA PRO A 40 -3.81 -0.27 -16.87
C PRO A 40 -2.75 -1.01 -16.05
N GLU A 41 -2.63 -2.33 -16.21
CA GLU A 41 -1.65 -3.15 -15.46
C GLU A 41 -0.22 -2.61 -15.50
N ALA A 42 0.22 -2.13 -16.67
CA ALA A 42 1.56 -1.55 -16.84
C ALA A 42 1.74 -0.28 -15.97
N ALA A 43 0.75 0.62 -15.98
CA ALA A 43 0.78 1.85 -15.21
C ALA A 43 0.63 1.58 -13.70
N PHE A 44 -0.11 0.55 -13.30
CA PHE A 44 -0.20 0.12 -11.91
C PHE A 44 1.17 -0.32 -11.37
N SER A 45 1.93 -1.11 -12.14
CA SER A 45 3.28 -1.55 -11.76
C SER A 45 4.25 -0.36 -11.55
N GLU A 46 4.22 0.60 -12.47
CA GLU A 46 5.00 1.85 -12.36
C GLU A 46 4.55 2.71 -11.17
N PHE A 47 3.24 2.79 -10.93
CA PHE A 47 2.67 3.51 -9.80
C PHE A 47 3.17 2.94 -8.48
N CYS A 48 3.17 1.61 -8.34
CA CYS A 48 3.65 0.94 -7.13
C CYS A 48 5.12 1.24 -6.84
N THR A 49 5.95 1.22 -7.89
CA THR A 49 7.39 1.49 -7.79
C THR A 49 7.66 2.96 -7.46
N THR A 50 6.98 3.88 -8.15
CA THR A 50 7.15 5.34 -7.99
C THR A 50 6.73 5.80 -6.59
N ASN A 51 5.62 5.28 -6.10
CA ASN A 51 5.06 5.69 -4.81
C ASN A 51 5.59 4.85 -3.63
N SER A 52 6.49 3.89 -3.87
CA SER A 52 7.05 3.00 -2.84
C SER A 52 5.97 2.39 -1.94
N VAL A 53 4.89 1.90 -2.56
CA VAL A 53 3.69 1.45 -1.85
C VAL A 53 3.85 0.03 -1.34
N THR A 54 3.19 -0.27 -0.23
CA THR A 54 3.07 -1.64 0.27
C THR A 54 1.73 -2.23 -0.14
N VAL A 55 1.76 -3.37 -0.84
CA VAL A 55 0.54 -4.11 -1.20
C VAL A 55 0.00 -4.80 0.04
N ILE A 56 -1.23 -4.45 0.45
CA ILE A 56 -1.90 -5.07 1.58
C ILE A 56 -3.04 -5.97 1.09
N ARG A 57 -3.17 -7.14 1.71
CA ARG A 57 -4.39 -7.94 1.60
C ARG A 57 -5.35 -7.48 2.68
N ASN A 58 -6.65 -7.61 2.45
CA ASN A 58 -7.70 -7.30 3.43
C ASN A 58 -7.74 -8.33 4.58
N LEU A 59 -6.57 -8.73 5.10
CA LEU A 59 -6.43 -9.50 6.31
C LEU A 59 -5.89 -8.55 7.38
N ASP A 60 -6.75 -8.30 8.35
CA ASP A 60 -6.47 -7.78 9.69
C ASP A 60 -6.46 -6.26 9.88
N ARG A 61 -7.66 -5.72 10.10
CA ARG A 61 -7.94 -4.42 10.74
C ARG A 61 -7.44 -4.31 12.20
N GLY A 62 -6.43 -5.10 12.59
CA GLY A 62 -6.00 -5.27 13.98
C GLY A 62 -4.50 -5.46 14.21
N SER A 63 -3.68 -5.48 13.16
CA SER A 63 -2.22 -5.55 13.33
C SER A 63 -1.65 -4.14 13.38
N SER A 64 -1.71 -3.50 14.55
CA SER A 64 -0.81 -2.38 14.83
C SER A 64 0.61 -2.79 14.42
N PRO A 65 1.36 -1.96 13.66
CA PRO A 65 2.78 -2.23 13.43
C PRO A 65 3.43 -2.21 14.81
N THR A 66 3.65 -3.41 15.36
CA THR A 66 4.22 -3.55 16.69
C THR A 66 5.63 -3.01 16.58
N LYS A 67 5.84 -1.80 17.11
CA LYS A 67 7.16 -1.23 17.36
C LYS A 67 7.87 -2.18 18.33
N GLY A 68 8.65 -3.12 17.80
CA GLY A 68 9.26 -4.18 18.60
C GLY A 68 10.16 -5.12 17.78
N GLN A 69 11.35 -4.63 17.47
CA GLN A 69 12.64 -5.35 17.47
C GLN A 69 12.77 -6.77 16.86
N GLY A 70 13.75 -6.90 15.96
CA GLY A 70 14.34 -8.16 15.48
C GLY A 70 14.21 -8.29 13.96
N LEU A 71 15.25 -8.37 13.13
CA LEU A 71 16.54 -9.01 13.32
C LEU A 71 17.56 -8.45 12.31
N LEU A 72 18.71 -8.08 12.85
CA LEU A 72 20.06 -8.05 12.31
C LEU A 72 20.26 -8.06 10.78
N GLN A 73 20.83 -6.95 10.33
CA GLN A 73 21.78 -6.74 9.24
C GLN A 73 22.58 -7.98 8.75
N THR A 74 22.92 -7.93 7.45
CA THR A 74 24.10 -8.51 6.76
C THR A 74 23.83 -9.70 5.84
N VAL A 75 23.68 -9.39 4.56
CA VAL A 75 24.07 -10.33 3.49
C VAL A 75 25.56 -10.13 3.21
N LYS A 76 26.33 -11.22 3.33
CA LYS A 76 27.74 -11.32 2.96
C LYS A 76 27.83 -11.88 1.54
#